data_AF-A0A976E285-F1
#
_entry.id   AF-A0A976E285-F1
#
_cell.length_a   1.000
_cell.length_b   1.000
_cell.length_c   1.000
_cell.angle_alpha   90.00
_cell.angle_beta   90.00
_cell.angle_gamma   90.00
#
_symmetry.space_group_name_H-M   'P 1'
#
loop_
_entity.id
_entity.type
_entity.pdbx_description
1 polymer ?
#
loop_
_entity_poly.entity_id
_entity_poly.type
_entity_poly.pdbx_seq_one_letter_code
_entity_poly.pdbx_strand_id
1 'polypeptide(L)'
;VWVGAPEGSAWQRRPLRLGFKDTCIFRPRAQAALDAAGIGWDLATGGESEQAVEATVAADLAVTARMAGSIPDGTAVIPGDNQLPPLGEMKLALYRAPRPKGEAPDEAVELLLSELRCAYGS
;
A
#
# COMPACT_ATOMS: atom_id res chain seq x y z
N VAL A 1 5.08 2.18 -1.07
CA VAL A 1 5.72 3.09 -0.10
C VAL A 1 5.30 2.72 1.31
N TRP A 2 6.14 3.03 2.31
CA TRP A 2 5.77 2.91 3.72
C TRP A 2 4.92 4.11 4.13
N VAL A 3 3.92 3.87 4.97
CA VAL A 3 2.94 4.87 5.41
C VAL A 3 2.76 4.78 6.92
N GLY A 4 2.72 5.93 7.58
CA GLY A 4 2.54 6.09 9.02
C GLY A 4 1.66 7.28 9.36
N ALA A 5 1.53 7.61 10.65
CA ALA A 5 0.96 8.89 11.05
C ALA A 5 1.85 10.06 10.58
N PRO A 6 1.28 11.23 10.24
CA PRO A 6 2.04 12.45 9.99
C PRO A 6 2.92 12.79 11.20
N GLU A 7 4.20 13.08 10.96
CA GLU A 7 5.20 13.31 12.01
C GLU A 7 5.28 12.17 13.06
N GLY A 8 4.84 10.96 12.67
CA GLY A 8 4.78 9.79 13.54
C GLY A 8 6.14 9.18 13.85
N SER A 9 6.19 8.42 14.94
CA SER A 9 7.38 7.76 15.48
C SER A 9 7.31 6.24 15.43
N ALA A 10 6.15 5.65 15.11
CA ALA A 10 5.94 4.21 15.13
C ALA A 10 6.96 3.43 14.26
N TRP A 11 7.41 4.04 13.16
CA TRP A 11 8.38 3.46 12.24
C TRP A 11 9.77 3.21 12.86
N GLN A 12 10.10 3.90 13.95
CA GLN A 12 11.38 3.76 14.66
C GLN A 12 11.35 2.60 15.67
N ARG A 13 10.16 2.15 16.09
CA ARG A 13 10.01 1.12 17.13
C ARG A 13 10.46 -0.25 16.61
N ARG A 14 11.01 -1.06 17.52
CA ARG A 14 11.43 -2.44 17.24
C ARG A 14 10.90 -3.36 18.36
N PRO A 15 10.22 -4.49 18.03
CA PRO A 15 9.82 -4.90 16.69
C PRO A 15 8.87 -3.88 16.03
N LEU A 16 8.96 -3.76 14.70
CA LEU A 16 8.14 -2.84 13.93
C LEU A 16 6.68 -3.32 13.93
N ARG A 17 5.77 -2.45 14.34
CA ARG A 17 4.34 -2.76 14.41
C ARG A 17 3.68 -2.53 13.05
N LEU A 18 3.14 -3.58 12.45
CA LEU A 18 2.53 -3.57 11.12
C LEU A 18 1.01 -3.57 11.18
N GLY A 19 0.38 -2.63 10.48
CA GLY A 19 -1.06 -2.57 10.26
C GLY A 19 -1.43 -3.15 8.90
N PHE A 20 -2.00 -4.35 8.89
CA PHE A 20 -2.54 -4.99 7.69
C PHE A 20 -3.77 -5.82 8.06
N LYS A 21 -4.76 -5.87 7.15
CA LYS A 21 -5.78 -6.91 7.18
C LYS A 21 -5.23 -8.23 6.63
N ASP A 22 -5.93 -9.34 6.86
CA ASP A 22 -5.41 -10.67 6.49
C ASP A 22 -5.31 -10.88 4.98
N THR A 23 -6.22 -10.28 4.20
CA THR A 23 -6.24 -10.37 2.73
C THR A 23 -5.41 -9.31 2.00
N CYS A 24 -4.58 -8.53 2.70
CA CYS A 24 -3.82 -7.45 2.07
C CYS A 24 -2.66 -7.97 1.21
N ILE A 25 -2.69 -7.66 -0.09
CA ILE A 25 -1.64 -8.07 -1.05
C ILE A 25 -0.26 -7.45 -0.77
N PHE A 26 -0.21 -6.32 -0.05
CA PHE A 26 1.05 -5.64 0.28
C PHE A 26 1.75 -6.26 1.49
N ARG A 27 0.99 -6.92 2.38
CA ARG A 27 1.50 -7.53 3.62
C ARG A 27 2.68 -8.49 3.39
N PRO A 28 2.58 -9.52 2.53
CA PRO A 28 3.70 -10.44 2.34
C PRO A 28 4.95 -9.75 1.79
N ARG A 29 4.78 -8.73 0.94
CA ARG A 29 5.90 -7.97 0.36
C ARG A 29 6.60 -7.09 1.40
N ALA A 30 5.81 -6.45 2.28
CA ALA A 30 6.32 -5.66 3.40
C ALA A 30 7.09 -6.53 4.40
N GLN A 31 6.52 -7.68 4.78
CA GLN A 31 7.16 -8.64 5.69
C GLN A 31 8.47 -9.17 5.11
N ALA A 32 8.47 -9.64 3.86
CA ALA A 32 9.67 -10.14 3.20
C ALA A 32 10.79 -9.08 3.10
N ALA A 33 10.44 -7.82 2.85
CA ALA A 33 11.43 -6.73 2.81
C ALA A 33 12.05 -6.48 4.20
N LEU A 34 11.26 -6.53 5.26
CA LEU A 34 11.73 -6.39 6.64
C LEU A 34 12.59 -7.58 7.07
N ASP A 35 12.16 -8.81 6.74
CA ASP A 35 12.91 -10.04 7.02
C ASP A 35 14.27 -10.02 6.33
N ALA A 36 14.32 -9.63 5.06
CA ALA A 36 15.57 -9.49 4.30
C ALA A 36 16.51 -8.42 4.89
N ALA A 37 15.95 -7.38 5.52
CA ALA A 37 16.70 -6.33 6.20
C ALA A 37 17.04 -6.67 7.67
N GLY A 38 16.62 -7.84 8.18
CA GLY A 38 16.81 -8.23 9.59
C GLY A 38 16.01 -7.39 10.59
N ILE A 39 14.92 -6.74 10.15
CA ILE A 39 14.06 -5.92 11.00
C ILE A 39 12.92 -6.78 11.53
N GLY A 40 12.94 -7.09 12.83
CA GLY A 40 11.84 -7.80 13.47
C GLY A 40 10.53 -7.00 13.41
N TRP A 41 9.41 -7.70 13.23
CA TRP A 41 8.08 -7.10 13.09
C TRP A 41 7.00 -7.92 13.79
N ASP A 42 5.93 -7.24 14.21
CA ASP A 42 4.72 -7.81 14.78
C ASP A 42 3.48 -7.21 14.12
N LEU A 43 2.39 -7.97 14.05
CA LEU A 43 1.11 -7.44 13.59
C LEU A 43 0.43 -6.66 14.72
N ALA A 44 0.10 -5.40 14.43
CA ALA A 44 -0.65 -4.54 15.34
C ALA A 44 -2.16 -4.77 15.26
N THR A 45 -2.62 -5.19 14.08
CA THR A 45 -4.01 -5.46 13.75
C THR A 45 -4.11 -6.86 13.19
N GLY A 46 -5.21 -7.55 13.48
CA GLY A 46 -5.59 -8.79 12.82
C GLY A 46 -7.03 -8.69 12.30
N GLY A 47 -7.42 -9.64 11.45
CA GLY A 47 -8.76 -9.69 10.88
C GLY A 47 -8.91 -8.87 9.59
N GLU A 48 -10.16 -8.60 9.23
CA GLU A 48 -10.54 -8.19 7.88
C GLU A 48 -10.93 -6.70 7.72
N SER A 49 -10.82 -5.89 8.79
CA SER A 49 -11.22 -4.48 8.74
C SER A 49 -10.08 -3.56 8.30
N GLU A 50 -10.23 -2.98 7.11
CA GLU A 50 -9.33 -1.96 6.59
C GLU A 50 -9.42 -0.66 7.42
N GLN A 51 -10.62 -0.27 7.87
CA GLN A 51 -10.78 0.95 8.66
C GLN A 51 -10.05 0.86 10.00
N ALA A 52 -10.04 -0.32 10.64
CA ALA A 52 -9.30 -0.54 11.88
C ALA A 52 -7.78 -0.39 11.66
N VAL A 53 -7.26 -0.88 10.52
CA VAL A 53 -5.86 -0.71 10.12
C VAL A 53 -5.55 0.78 9.95
N GLU A 54 -6.35 1.51 9.18
CA GLU A 54 -6.13 2.93 8.90
C GLU A 54 -6.17 3.77 10.18
N ALA A 55 -7.16 3.54 11.05
CA ALA A 55 -7.24 4.23 12.34
C ALA A 55 -6.02 3.94 13.24
N THR A 56 -5.52 2.70 13.25
CA THR A 56 -4.34 2.31 14.02
C THR A 56 -3.07 3.01 13.50
N VAL A 57 -2.93 3.12 12.18
CA VAL A 57 -1.79 3.82 11.55
C VAL A 57 -1.88 5.32 11.80
N ALA A 58 -3.05 5.93 11.61
CA ALA A 58 -3.27 7.35 11.86
C ALA A 58 -3.01 7.75 13.33
N ALA A 59 -3.23 6.83 14.27
CA ALA A 59 -2.94 7.01 15.69
C ALA A 59 -1.47 6.80 16.09
N ASP A 60 -0.54 6.63 15.13
CA ASP A 60 0.89 6.33 15.37
C ASP A 60 1.13 5.06 16.21
N LEU A 61 0.27 4.05 16.04
CA LEU A 61 0.37 2.76 16.73
C LEU A 61 0.96 1.65 15.84
N ALA A 62 1.00 1.88 14.53
CA ALA A 62 1.56 0.96 13.54
C ALA A 62 1.97 1.71 12.25
N VAL A 63 2.72 1.02 11.39
CA VAL A 63 2.97 1.45 10.00
C VAL A 63 2.34 0.45 9.04
N THR A 64 2.09 0.88 7.80
CA THR A 64 1.58 0.01 6.73
C THR A 64 2.30 0.25 5.41
N ALA A 65 1.99 -0.56 4.41
CA ALA A 65 2.48 -0.40 3.05
C ALA A 65 1.32 -0.10 2.10
N ARG A 66 1.50 0.95 1.28
CA ARG A 66 0.51 1.39 0.29
C ARG A 66 1.14 1.63 -1.08
N MET A 67 0.30 1.74 -2.10
CA MET A 67 0.68 2.31 -3.40
C MET A 67 0.82 3.84 -3.25
N ALA A 68 1.81 4.45 -3.90
CA ALA A 68 2.13 5.87 -3.70
C ALA A 68 0.96 6.83 -4.02
N GLY A 69 0.08 6.48 -4.97
CA GLY A 69 -1.11 7.27 -5.32
C GLY A 69 -2.36 6.95 -4.48
N SER A 70 -2.27 6.12 -3.44
CA SER A 70 -3.40 5.68 -2.63
C SER A 70 -3.05 5.68 -1.14
N ILE A 71 -2.93 6.89 -0.59
CA ILE A 71 -2.59 7.14 0.81
C ILE A 71 -3.86 7.60 1.54
N PRO A 72 -4.32 6.89 2.58
CA PRO A 72 -5.51 7.30 3.35
C PRO A 72 -5.34 8.66 4.04
N ASP A 73 -6.45 9.37 4.20
CA ASP A 73 -6.48 10.63 4.95
C ASP A 73 -5.96 10.45 6.38
N GLY A 74 -5.27 11.46 6.91
CA GLY A 74 -4.68 11.41 8.25
C GLY A 74 -3.46 10.48 8.36
N THR A 75 -2.91 10.03 7.22
CA THR A 75 -1.64 9.31 7.16
C THR A 75 -0.67 10.00 6.20
N ALA A 76 0.63 9.70 6.32
CA ALA A 76 1.67 10.28 5.49
C ALA A 76 2.69 9.20 5.06
N VAL A 77 3.31 9.43 3.90
CA VAL A 77 4.43 8.60 3.45
C VAL A 77 5.60 8.80 4.42
N ILE A 78 6.18 7.70 4.89
CA ILE A 78 7.42 7.74 5.67
C ILE A 78 8.58 7.92 4.69
N PRO A 79 9.40 8.98 4.83
CA PRO A 79 10.56 9.22 3.97
C PRO A 79 11.49 8.00 3.86
N GLY A 80 12.03 7.74 2.66
CA GLY A 80 12.77 6.51 2.36
C GLY A 80 14.15 6.39 3.01
N ASP A 81 14.68 7.47 3.56
CA ASP A 81 15.93 7.51 4.35
C ASP A 81 15.75 7.03 5.80
N ASN A 82 14.51 6.81 6.24
CA ASN A 82 14.14 6.44 7.61
C ASN A 82 14.36 4.96 7.99
N GLN A 83 15.43 4.33 7.51
CA GLN A 83 15.84 2.97 7.89
C GLN A 83 14.81 1.85 7.60
N LEU A 84 13.77 2.12 6.81
CA LEU A 84 12.86 1.09 6.32
C LEU A 84 13.29 0.65 4.91
N PRO A 85 13.32 -0.65 4.62
CA PRO A 85 13.79 -1.16 3.34
C PRO A 85 12.84 -0.74 2.22
N PRO A 86 13.35 -0.50 1.00
CA PRO A 86 12.49 -0.20 -0.13
C PRO A 86 11.53 -1.37 -0.42
N LEU A 87 10.27 -1.04 -0.71
CA LEU A 87 9.25 -2.03 -1.08
C LEU A 87 9.24 -2.35 -2.58
N GLY A 88 10.04 -1.65 -3.37
CA GLY A 88 10.07 -1.75 -4.83
C GLY A 88 8.77 -1.30 -5.50
N GLU A 89 8.57 -1.76 -6.74
CA GLU A 89 7.49 -1.32 -7.61
C GLU A 89 6.34 -2.34 -7.70
N MET A 90 5.16 -1.83 -8.02
CA MET A 90 3.98 -2.64 -8.34
C MET A 90 3.40 -2.18 -9.68
N LYS A 91 2.99 -3.14 -10.51
CA LYS A 91 2.31 -2.87 -11.78
C LYS A 91 0.81 -3.07 -11.61
N LEU A 92 0.03 -2.09 -12.04
CA LEU A 92 -1.42 -2.21 -12.15
C LEU A 92 -1.79 -2.67 -13.56
N ALA A 93 -2.68 -3.65 -13.67
CA ALA A 93 -3.15 -4.18 -14.95
C ALA A 93 -4.67 -4.26 -14.95
N LEU A 94 -5.28 -3.83 -16.06
CA LEU A 94 -6.70 -3.97 -16.33
C LEU A 94 -6.93 -5.15 -17.27
N TYR A 95 -7.65 -6.16 -16.79
CA TYR A 95 -8.03 -7.33 -17.59
C TYR A 95 -9.42 -7.11 -18.17
N ARG A 96 -9.57 -7.42 -19.46
CA ARG A 96 -10.86 -7.39 -20.15
C ARG A 96 -11.11 -8.67 -20.93
N ALA A 97 -12.37 -9.02 -21.10
CA ALA A 97 -12.75 -10.11 -22.00
C ALA A 97 -12.39 -9.75 -23.46
N PRO A 98 -12.14 -10.76 -24.33
CA PRO A 98 -11.94 -10.53 -25.75
C PRO A 98 -13.16 -9.85 -26.37
N ARG A 99 -12.95 -8.86 -27.24
CA ARG A 99 -14.04 -8.21 -28.01
C ARG A 99 -14.16 -8.79 -29.42
N PRO A 100 -15.38 -8.91 -29.97
CA PRO A 100 -15.62 -9.18 -31.38
C PRO A 100 -14.91 -8.17 -32.29
N LYS A 101 -14.47 -8.63 -33.46
CA LYS A 101 -13.76 -7.80 -34.43
C LYS A 101 -14.74 -6.82 -35.09
N GLY A 102 -14.42 -5.52 -35.08
CA GLY A 102 -15.21 -4.46 -35.73
C GLY A 102 -16.08 -3.63 -34.79
N GLU A 103 -16.07 -3.92 -33.50
CA GLU A 103 -16.80 -3.14 -32.50
C GLU A 103 -16.00 -1.91 -32.06
N ALA A 104 -16.70 -0.79 -31.85
CA ALA A 104 -16.11 0.46 -31.39
C ALA A 104 -15.30 0.27 -30.09
N PRO A 105 -14.28 1.11 -29.83
CA PRO A 105 -13.58 1.10 -28.54
C PRO A 105 -14.59 1.18 -27.38
N ASP A 106 -14.34 0.41 -26.34
CA ASP A 106 -15.14 0.50 -25.12
C ASP A 106 -14.72 1.77 -24.40
N GLU A 107 -15.53 2.83 -24.55
CA GLU A 107 -15.26 4.15 -23.99
C GLU A 107 -15.10 4.10 -22.47
N ALA A 108 -15.81 3.21 -21.77
CA ALA A 108 -15.68 3.05 -20.33
C ALA A 108 -14.31 2.45 -19.96
N VAL A 109 -13.80 1.50 -20.74
CA VAL A 109 -12.44 0.94 -20.56
C VAL A 109 -11.37 2.00 -20.82
N GLU A 110 -11.50 2.80 -21.87
CA GLU A 110 -10.53 3.85 -22.17
C GLU A 110 -10.53 4.96 -21.11
N LEU A 111 -11.71 5.34 -20.62
CA LEU A 111 -11.84 6.28 -19.51
C LEU A 111 -11.19 5.73 -18.24
N LEU A 112 -11.48 4.47 -17.87
CA LEU A 112 -10.87 3.83 -16.71
C LEU A 112 -9.34 3.76 -16.84
N LEU A 113 -8.82 3.40 -18.02
CA LEU A 113 -7.39 3.40 -18.29
C LEU A 113 -6.77 4.79 -18.15
N SER A 114 -7.46 5.83 -18.61
CA SER A 114 -7.04 7.22 -18.44
C SER A 114 -6.92 7.59 -16.96
N GLU A 115 -7.95 7.30 -16.16
CA GLU A 115 -7.95 7.58 -14.72
C GLU A 115 -6.84 6.83 -13.99
N LEU A 116 -6.64 5.54 -14.30
CA LEU A 116 -5.58 4.74 -13.70
C LEU A 116 -4.18 5.27 -14.05
N ARG A 117 -3.98 5.77 -15.27
CA ARG A 117 -2.71 6.43 -15.67
C ARG A 117 -2.52 7.76 -14.96
N CYS A 118 -3.58 8.54 -14.76
CA CYS A 118 -3.50 9.78 -14.01
C CYS A 118 -3.11 9.54 -12.55
N ALA A 119 -3.73 8.54 -11.91
CA ALA A 119 -3.51 8.23 -10.50
C ALA A 119 -2.17 7.50 -10.22
N TYR A 120 -1.69 6.68 -11.18
CA TYR A 120 -0.58 5.74 -10.93
C TYR A 120 0.49 5.68 -12.04
N GLY A 121 0.39 6.50 -13.08
CA GLY A 121 1.33 6.53 -14.22
C GLY A 121 2.54 7.42 -13.96
N SER A 122 3.27 7.15 -12.87
CA SER A 122 4.57 7.76 -12.58
C SER A 122 5.71 6.85 -13.01
#